data_AF-A0A7S0KN19-F1
#
_entry.id   AF-A0A7S0KN19-F1
#
_cell.length_a   1.000
_cell.length_b   1.000
_cell.length_c   1.000
_cell.angle_alpha   90.00
_cell.angle_beta   90.00
_cell.angle_gamma   90.00
#
_symmetry.space_group_name_H-M   'P 1'
#
loop_
_entity.id
_entity.type
_entity.pdbx_description
1 polymer ?
#
loop_
_entity_poly.entity_id
_entity_poly.type
_entity_poly.pdbx_seq_one_letter_code
_entity_poly.pdbx_strand_id
1 'polypeptide(L)'
;ESFWGSLPEDVRVLLAPGLTSMYCLTQKPQKPSTVRPLYQTPGGPTFRRWMYAWCRALATEADGPDAPLFQACSAGVFRHDTRTMLFLLPRMVLDALGADDASRRDDVAAEIMAVLRDAAGAAWTASDTRVESKSLHGEQAELAAQAVFTLLDQLTTWSEDADVAKDNSLQLAVDAVKALLDSVPRELLARAALRCGAPPRALL
;
A
#
# COMPACT_ATOMS: atom_id res chain seq x y z
N GLU A 1 6.94 -2.13 -30.10
CA GLU A 1 6.27 -3.12 -30.97
C GLU A 1 6.57 -4.58 -30.63
N SER A 2 7.75 -4.92 -30.08
CA SER A 2 8.09 -6.29 -29.68
C SER A 2 7.15 -6.90 -28.63
N PHE A 3 6.69 -6.09 -27.65
CA PHE A 3 5.78 -6.56 -26.60
C PHE A 3 4.44 -7.07 -27.15
N TRP A 4 3.84 -6.35 -28.11
CA TRP A 4 2.58 -6.77 -28.71
C TRP A 4 2.72 -8.12 -29.41
N GLY A 5 3.81 -8.33 -30.14
CA GLY A 5 4.11 -9.61 -30.79
C GLY A 5 4.39 -10.77 -29.82
N SER A 6 4.76 -10.48 -28.57
CA SER A 6 5.00 -11.50 -27.53
C SER A 6 3.72 -11.99 -26.85
N LEU A 7 2.59 -11.28 -27.02
CA LEU A 7 1.33 -11.65 -26.41
C LEU A 7 0.66 -12.81 -27.17
N PRO A 8 0.07 -13.79 -26.45
CA PRO A 8 -0.76 -14.83 -27.06
C PRO A 8 -1.84 -14.24 -27.96
N GLU A 9 -2.20 -14.95 -29.03
CA GLU A 9 -3.17 -14.48 -30.02
C GLU A 9 -4.52 -14.13 -29.39
N ASP A 10 -5.03 -14.96 -28.49
CA ASP A 10 -6.30 -14.73 -27.78
C ASP A 10 -6.29 -13.40 -27.00
N VAL A 11 -5.17 -13.07 -26.36
CA VAL A 11 -5.00 -11.82 -25.61
C VAL A 11 -4.95 -10.62 -26.56
N ARG A 12 -4.25 -10.76 -27.70
CA ARG A 12 -4.21 -9.70 -28.73
C ARG A 12 -5.59 -9.41 -29.30
N VAL A 13 -6.38 -10.45 -29.58
CA VAL A 13 -7.76 -10.31 -30.08
C VAL A 13 -8.64 -9.57 -29.05
N LEU A 14 -8.49 -9.89 -27.77
CA LEU A 14 -9.22 -9.20 -26.69
C LEU A 14 -8.82 -7.74 -26.50
N LEU A 15 -7.53 -7.42 -26.63
CA LEU A 15 -7.00 -6.07 -26.41
C LEU A 15 -7.07 -5.16 -27.64
N ALA A 16 -7.11 -5.71 -28.85
CA ALA A 16 -7.08 -4.96 -30.11
C ALA A 16 -8.16 -3.85 -30.19
N PRO A 17 -9.43 -4.09 -29.78
CA PRO A 17 -10.44 -3.03 -29.77
C PRO A 17 -10.11 -1.88 -28.81
N GLY A 18 -9.34 -2.15 -27.76
CA GLY A 18 -8.88 -1.15 -26.79
C GLY A 18 -7.86 -0.17 -27.36
N LEU A 19 -7.07 -0.59 -28.36
CA LEU A 19 -6.05 0.26 -28.99
C LEU A 19 -6.65 1.36 -29.87
N THR A 20 -7.82 1.11 -30.46
CA THR A 20 -8.58 2.09 -31.26
C THR A 20 -9.68 2.77 -30.44
N SER A 21 -9.70 2.55 -29.13
CA SER A 21 -10.76 3.05 -28.26
C SER A 21 -10.63 4.55 -28.05
N MET A 22 -11.76 5.26 -28.22
CA MET A 22 -11.88 6.69 -27.91
C MET A 22 -12.47 6.93 -26.50
N TYR A 23 -12.58 5.88 -25.67
CA TYR A 23 -13.10 6.02 -24.32
C TYR A 23 -12.09 6.77 -23.45
N CYS A 24 -12.47 7.98 -23.06
CA CYS A 24 -11.77 8.76 -22.05
C CYS A 24 -12.53 8.69 -20.73
N LEU A 25 -11.81 8.52 -19.63
CA LEU A 25 -12.39 8.65 -18.29
C LEU A 25 -12.67 10.15 -18.03
N THR A 26 -13.93 10.55 -18.20
CA THR A 26 -14.36 11.97 -18.11
C THR A 26 -14.51 12.47 -16.69
N GLN A 27 -14.57 11.58 -15.69
CA GLN A 27 -14.68 11.96 -14.30
C GLN A 27 -13.30 12.21 -13.71
N LYS A 28 -13.00 13.49 -13.43
CA LYS A 28 -11.85 13.84 -12.59
C LYS A 28 -12.10 13.28 -11.18
N PRO A 29 -11.26 12.37 -10.67
CA PRO A 29 -11.45 11.84 -9.33
C PRO A 29 -11.39 12.98 -8.32
N GLN A 30 -12.32 12.98 -7.36
CA GLN A 30 -12.28 13.90 -6.22
C GLN A 30 -10.91 13.79 -5.54
N LYS A 31 -10.30 14.95 -5.22
CA LYS A 31 -9.00 15.01 -4.53
C LYS A 31 -9.09 14.17 -3.24
N PRO A 32 -8.12 13.28 -2.98
CA PRO A 32 -8.11 12.49 -1.75
C PRO A 32 -8.02 13.41 -0.52
N SER A 33 -8.41 12.86 0.64
CA SER A 33 -8.26 13.53 1.92
C SER A 33 -6.78 13.86 2.16
N THR A 34 -6.51 15.07 2.63
CA THR A 34 -5.19 15.49 3.10
C THR A 34 -4.95 15.16 4.57
N VAL A 35 -5.98 14.66 5.29
CA VAL A 35 -5.85 14.23 6.69
C VAL A 35 -5.21 12.85 6.72
N ARG A 36 -4.10 12.73 7.45
CA ARG A 36 -3.30 11.52 7.60
C ARG A 36 -3.16 11.18 9.09
N PRO A 37 -3.18 9.90 9.49
CA PRO A 37 -3.38 8.70 8.66
C PRO A 37 -4.86 8.48 8.29
N LEU A 38 -5.13 8.04 7.05
CA LEU A 38 -6.45 7.70 6.52
C LEU A 38 -7.06 6.51 7.26
N TYR A 39 -6.24 5.58 7.78
CA TYR A 39 -6.73 4.43 8.55
C TYR A 39 -7.60 4.84 9.76
N GLN A 40 -7.28 5.97 10.41
CA GLN A 40 -7.95 6.45 11.62
C GLN A 40 -9.12 7.42 11.35
N THR A 41 -9.55 7.56 10.09
CA THR A 41 -10.62 8.51 9.74
C THR A 41 -11.93 8.20 10.49
N PRO A 42 -12.63 9.21 11.06
CA PRO A 42 -13.86 9.00 11.82
C PRO A 42 -14.92 8.20 11.05
N GLY A 43 -15.50 7.20 11.71
CA GLY A 43 -16.49 6.28 11.12
C GLY A 43 -15.92 4.95 10.62
N GLY A 44 -14.63 4.66 10.89
CA GLY A 44 -14.00 3.34 10.78
C GLY A 44 -14.04 2.76 9.36
N PRO A 45 -13.00 2.93 8.53
CA PRO A 45 -13.03 2.35 7.20
C PRO A 45 -12.98 0.81 7.29
N THR A 46 -13.87 0.12 6.57
CA THR A 46 -13.64 -1.29 6.25
C THR A 46 -12.30 -1.43 5.54
N PHE A 47 -11.65 -2.59 5.62
CA PHE A 47 -10.39 -2.86 4.95
C PHE A 47 -10.41 -2.42 3.48
N ARG A 48 -11.48 -2.75 2.74
CA ARG A 48 -11.64 -2.32 1.34
C ARG A 48 -11.73 -0.80 1.19
N ARG A 49 -12.45 -0.11 2.07
CA ARG A 49 -12.62 1.34 2.01
C ARG A 49 -11.31 2.07 2.33
N TRP A 50 -10.59 1.60 3.35
CA TRP A 50 -9.25 2.09 3.68
C TRP A 50 -8.29 1.84 2.53
N MET A 51 -8.24 0.61 2.03
CA MET A 51 -7.32 0.24 0.95
C MET A 51 -7.57 1.06 -0.32
N TYR A 52 -8.83 1.24 -0.70
CA TYR A 52 -9.20 2.12 -1.79
C TYR A 52 -8.76 3.57 -1.56
N ALA A 53 -8.98 4.12 -0.36
CA ALA A 53 -8.57 5.48 -0.04
C ALA A 53 -7.04 5.64 -0.08
N TRP A 54 -6.29 4.69 0.47
CA TRP A 54 -4.84 4.73 0.52
C TRP A 54 -4.21 4.58 -0.87
N CYS A 55 -4.61 3.57 -1.66
CA CYS A 55 -4.14 3.40 -3.03
C CYS A 55 -4.49 4.61 -3.91
N ARG A 56 -5.67 5.19 -3.74
CA ARG A 56 -6.06 6.40 -4.50
C ARG A 56 -5.17 7.59 -4.13
N ALA A 57 -4.87 7.78 -2.85
CA ALA A 57 -4.02 8.87 -2.41
C ALA A 57 -2.59 8.73 -2.96
N LEU A 58 -1.99 7.54 -2.84
CA LEU A 58 -0.68 7.23 -3.41
C LEU A 58 -0.66 7.44 -4.93
N ALA A 59 -1.68 6.95 -5.65
CA ALA A 59 -1.77 7.09 -7.11
C ALA A 59 -1.87 8.55 -7.58
N THR A 60 -2.51 9.43 -6.80
CA THR A 60 -2.61 10.86 -7.14
C THR A 60 -1.36 11.65 -6.80
N GLU A 61 -0.59 11.20 -5.81
CA GLU A 61 0.66 11.82 -5.37
C GLU A 61 1.86 11.30 -6.17
N ALA A 62 1.70 10.20 -6.90
CA ALA A 62 2.76 9.56 -7.67
C ALA A 62 3.30 10.45 -8.80
N ASP A 63 4.62 10.46 -8.90
CA ASP A 63 5.41 11.28 -9.82
C ASP A 63 6.44 10.46 -10.62
N GLY A 64 6.66 9.19 -10.28
CA GLY A 64 7.58 8.30 -10.99
C GLY A 64 7.05 7.75 -12.31
N PRO A 65 7.80 6.82 -12.93
CA PRO A 65 7.51 6.30 -14.28
C PRO A 65 6.18 5.54 -14.36
N ASP A 66 5.74 4.95 -13.24
CA ASP A 66 4.49 4.19 -13.14
C ASP A 66 3.28 5.07 -12.76
N ALA A 67 3.47 6.38 -12.51
CA ALA A 67 2.40 7.32 -12.18
C ALA A 67 1.20 7.29 -13.16
N PRO A 68 1.36 7.30 -14.50
CA PRO A 68 0.21 7.25 -15.41
C PRO A 68 -0.58 5.94 -15.27
N LEU A 69 0.09 4.82 -14.97
CA LEU A 69 -0.55 3.54 -14.71
C LEU A 69 -1.39 3.62 -13.43
N PHE A 70 -0.82 4.14 -12.34
CA PHE A 70 -1.52 4.28 -11.07
C PHE A 70 -2.75 5.20 -11.21
N GLN A 71 -2.61 6.32 -11.92
CA GLN A 71 -3.70 7.25 -12.16
C GLN A 71 -4.84 6.60 -12.96
N ALA A 72 -4.53 5.85 -14.02
CA ALA A 72 -5.52 5.11 -14.80
C ALA A 72 -6.27 4.06 -13.94
N CYS A 73 -5.55 3.31 -13.10
CA CYS A 73 -6.15 2.33 -12.20
C CYS A 73 -7.02 2.98 -11.10
N SER A 74 -6.64 4.16 -10.62
CA SER A 74 -7.35 4.89 -9.55
C SER A 74 -8.75 5.38 -9.96
N ALA A 75 -8.97 5.58 -11.26
CA ALA A 75 -10.22 6.11 -11.79
C ALA A 75 -11.36 5.08 -11.81
N GLY A 76 -11.06 3.78 -11.81
CA GLY A 76 -12.10 2.75 -11.89
C GLY A 76 -11.71 1.39 -11.31
N VAL A 77 -10.52 0.89 -11.61
CA VAL A 77 -10.10 -0.48 -11.25
C VAL A 77 -10.07 -0.67 -9.73
N PHE A 78 -9.47 0.27 -9.01
CA PHE A 78 -9.35 0.20 -7.55
C PHE A 78 -10.70 0.15 -6.82
N ARG A 79 -11.76 0.70 -7.41
CA ARG A 79 -13.10 0.69 -6.78
C ARG A 79 -13.68 -0.72 -6.68
N HIS A 80 -13.31 -1.61 -7.60
CA HIS A 80 -13.96 -2.90 -7.77
C HIS A 80 -13.01 -4.08 -7.52
N ASP A 81 -11.71 -3.88 -7.63
CA ASP A 81 -10.72 -4.97 -7.52
C ASP A 81 -9.67 -4.70 -6.44
N THR A 82 -9.89 -5.30 -5.27
CA THR A 82 -8.93 -5.27 -4.15
C THR A 82 -7.65 -6.02 -4.44
N ARG A 83 -7.68 -7.07 -5.28
CA ARG A 83 -6.48 -7.84 -5.60
C ARG A 83 -5.51 -7.01 -6.44
N THR A 84 -6.03 -6.25 -7.40
CA THR A 84 -5.21 -5.30 -8.16
C THR A 84 -4.66 -4.17 -7.29
N MET A 85 -5.44 -3.68 -6.30
CA MET A 85 -4.92 -2.71 -5.32
C MET A 85 -3.72 -3.27 -4.55
N LEU A 86 -3.84 -4.48 -3.98
CA LEU A 86 -2.77 -5.13 -3.23
C LEU A 86 -1.55 -5.45 -4.11
N PHE A 87 -1.77 -5.81 -5.37
CA PHE A 87 -0.69 -6.08 -6.32
C PHE A 87 0.13 -4.82 -6.65
N LEU A 88 -0.53 -3.68 -6.85
CA LEU A 88 0.15 -2.42 -7.19
C LEU A 88 0.66 -1.65 -5.97
N LEU A 89 0.16 -1.97 -4.76
CA LEU A 89 0.50 -1.26 -3.52
C LEU A 89 2.02 -1.13 -3.28
N PRO A 90 2.84 -2.19 -3.40
CA PRO A 90 4.28 -2.08 -3.16
C PRO A 90 4.96 -1.11 -4.11
N ARG A 91 4.55 -1.10 -5.39
CA ARG A 91 5.12 -0.18 -6.39
C ARG A 91 4.71 1.27 -6.11
N MET A 92 3.47 1.51 -5.70
CA MET A 92 3.00 2.84 -5.29
C MET A 92 3.71 3.35 -4.04
N VAL A 93 4.00 2.46 -3.07
CA VAL A 93 4.75 2.81 -1.86
C VAL A 93 6.22 3.09 -2.18
N LEU A 94 6.86 2.28 -3.02
CA LEU A 94 8.24 2.52 -3.47
C LEU A 94 8.39 3.86 -4.21
N ASP A 95 7.41 4.22 -5.04
CA ASP A 95 7.35 5.54 -5.68
C ASP A 95 7.32 6.67 -4.65
N ALA A 96 6.46 6.57 -3.63
CA ALA A 96 6.39 7.55 -2.55
C ALA A 96 7.66 7.63 -1.70
N LEU A 97 8.36 6.51 -1.49
CA LEU A 97 9.62 6.46 -0.74
C LEU A 97 10.81 6.99 -1.53
N GLY A 98 10.82 6.75 -2.85
CA GLY A 98 11.86 7.23 -3.76
C GLY A 98 11.73 8.70 -4.17
N ALA A 99 10.56 9.30 -3.97
CA ALA A 99 10.34 10.73 -4.21
C ALA A 99 11.16 11.60 -3.24
N ASP A 100 11.63 12.76 -3.68
CA ASP A 100 12.34 13.76 -2.84
C ASP A 100 11.35 14.59 -1.99
N ASP A 101 10.37 13.93 -1.39
CA ASP A 101 9.33 14.54 -0.56
C ASP A 101 9.24 13.80 0.78
N ALA A 102 9.79 14.44 1.83
CA ALA A 102 9.76 13.89 3.18
C ALA A 102 8.33 13.72 3.71
N SER A 103 7.39 14.59 3.32
CA SER A 103 5.99 14.50 3.77
C SER A 103 5.33 13.23 3.26
N ARG A 104 5.62 12.82 2.01
CA ARG A 104 5.08 11.57 1.45
C ARG A 104 5.62 10.34 2.19
N ARG A 105 6.90 10.37 2.58
CA ARG A 105 7.51 9.28 3.37
C ARG A 105 6.90 9.19 4.76
N ASP A 106 6.72 10.33 5.42
CA ASP A 106 6.12 10.43 6.74
C ASP A 106 4.65 9.97 6.72
N ASP A 107 3.89 10.32 5.68
CA ASP A 107 2.51 9.89 5.49
C ASP A 107 2.40 8.36 5.33
N VAL A 108 3.29 7.75 4.54
CA VAL A 108 3.35 6.28 4.39
C VAL A 108 3.69 5.61 5.71
N ALA A 109 4.70 6.12 6.42
CA ALA A 109 5.10 5.59 7.72
C ALA A 109 3.98 5.72 8.75
N ALA A 110 3.27 6.85 8.78
CA ALA A 110 2.15 7.09 9.67
C ALA A 110 0.99 6.11 9.42
N GLU A 111 0.68 5.79 8.17
CA GLU A 111 -0.35 4.79 7.81
C GLU A 111 0.04 3.39 8.28
N ILE A 112 1.26 2.95 7.99
CA ILE A 112 1.77 1.64 8.41
C ILE A 112 1.70 1.52 9.93
N MET A 113 2.16 2.55 10.64
CA MET A 113 2.12 2.59 12.10
C MET A 113 0.70 2.61 12.66
N ALA A 114 -0.23 3.29 12.00
CA ALA A 114 -1.64 3.32 12.42
C ALA A 114 -2.28 1.92 12.36
N VAL A 115 -2.05 1.18 11.26
CA VAL A 115 -2.56 -0.19 11.10
C VAL A 115 -1.95 -1.13 12.13
N LEU A 116 -0.63 -1.09 12.30
CA LEU A 116 0.06 -1.99 13.22
C LEU A 116 -0.31 -1.72 14.69
N ARG A 117 -0.53 -0.46 15.09
CA ARG A 117 -1.02 -0.11 16.44
C ARG A 117 -2.41 -0.66 16.71
N ASP A 118 -3.31 -0.57 15.74
CA ASP A 118 -4.66 -1.11 15.85
C ASP A 118 -4.64 -2.64 15.97
N ALA A 119 -3.82 -3.31 15.15
CA ALA A 119 -3.60 -4.75 15.21
C ALA A 119 -2.98 -5.22 16.54
N ALA A 120 -1.99 -4.49 17.06
CA ALA A 120 -1.38 -4.76 18.37
C ALA A 120 -2.37 -4.58 19.54
N GLY A 121 -3.40 -3.76 19.35
CA GLY A 121 -4.50 -3.53 20.29
C GLY A 121 -4.24 -2.48 21.37
N ALA A 122 -5.30 -2.16 22.12
CA ALA A 122 -5.40 -1.06 23.08
C ALA A 122 -4.29 -0.95 24.15
N ALA A 123 -3.48 -1.99 24.37
CA ALA A 123 -2.35 -1.94 25.29
C ALA A 123 -1.19 -1.06 24.80
N TRP A 124 -1.09 -0.78 23.50
CA TRP A 124 -0.07 0.10 22.92
C TRP A 124 -0.47 1.58 22.88
N THR A 125 -1.78 1.85 22.92
CA THR A 125 -2.36 3.19 22.93
C THR A 125 -2.81 3.52 24.35
N ALA A 126 -1.86 3.86 25.22
CA ALA A 126 -2.19 4.39 26.54
C ALA A 126 -2.79 5.81 26.43
N SER A 127 -4.05 5.90 26.02
CA SER A 127 -4.99 6.97 26.36
C SER A 127 -6.39 6.54 25.94
N ASP A 128 -7.08 5.93 26.88
CA ASP A 128 -8.51 6.11 27.16
C ASP A 128 -9.48 6.22 25.96
N THR A 129 -9.98 5.09 25.45
CA THR A 129 -11.43 4.84 25.34
C THR A 129 -11.68 3.35 25.17
N ARG A 130 -12.21 2.71 26.21
CA ARG A 130 -12.66 1.31 26.17
C ARG A 130 -13.89 1.20 25.26
N VAL A 131 -13.74 0.59 24.09
CA VAL A 131 -14.84 -0.15 23.46
C VAL A 131 -14.32 -1.51 23.06
N GLU A 132 -14.58 -2.51 23.91
CA GLU A 132 -14.52 -3.92 23.58
C GLU A 132 -15.55 -4.22 22.48
N SER A 133 -15.22 -3.91 21.22
CA SER A 133 -15.98 -4.38 20.05
C SER A 133 -15.22 -5.51 19.36
N LYS A 134 -15.00 -6.59 20.11
CA LYS A 134 -14.45 -7.85 19.60
C LYS A 134 -15.54 -8.54 18.76
N SER A 135 -15.70 -8.15 17.49
CA SER A 135 -16.26 -9.03 16.44
C SER A 135 -16.13 -8.50 15.01
N LEU A 136 -16.01 -7.18 14.77
CA LEU A 136 -15.94 -6.63 13.40
C LEU A 136 -14.67 -5.79 13.15
N HIS A 137 -14.22 -5.01 14.13
CA HIS A 137 -12.94 -4.30 14.03
C HIS A 137 -11.75 -5.26 14.00
N GLY A 138 -11.82 -6.40 14.71
CA GLY A 138 -10.74 -7.39 14.78
C GLY A 138 -10.39 -8.01 13.43
N GLU A 139 -11.39 -8.46 12.67
CA GLU A 139 -11.17 -9.10 11.36
C GLU A 139 -10.66 -8.09 10.32
N GLN A 140 -11.16 -6.85 10.34
CA GLN A 140 -10.69 -5.80 9.42
C GLN A 140 -9.26 -5.36 9.75
N ALA A 141 -8.94 -5.23 11.04
CA ALA A 141 -7.59 -4.93 11.50
C ALA A 141 -6.62 -6.07 11.16
N GLU A 142 -7.05 -7.33 11.25
CA GLU A 142 -6.27 -8.50 10.84
C GLU A 142 -5.94 -8.46 9.34
N LEU A 143 -6.95 -8.23 8.49
CA LEU A 143 -6.74 -8.11 7.04
C LEU A 143 -5.81 -6.94 6.69
N ALA A 144 -5.99 -5.79 7.34
CA ALA A 144 -5.13 -4.63 7.16
C ALA A 144 -3.68 -4.93 7.58
N ALA A 145 -3.49 -5.56 8.74
CA ALA A 145 -2.18 -5.97 9.23
C ALA A 145 -1.51 -6.99 8.30
N GLN A 146 -2.25 -8.00 7.82
CA GLN A 146 -1.73 -8.97 6.85
C GLN A 146 -1.27 -8.30 5.55
N ALA A 147 -2.03 -7.32 5.04
CA ALA A 147 -1.63 -6.54 3.88
C ALA A 147 -0.35 -5.72 4.16
N VAL A 148 -0.25 -5.09 5.33
CA VAL A 148 0.94 -4.33 5.74
C VAL A 148 2.16 -5.25 5.92
N PHE A 149 2.02 -6.41 6.56
CA PHE A 149 3.12 -7.36 6.68
C PHE A 149 3.60 -7.85 5.30
N THR A 150 2.66 -8.16 4.41
CA THR A 150 3.01 -8.58 3.04
C THR A 150 3.72 -7.46 2.28
N LEU A 151 3.28 -6.22 2.46
CA LEU A 151 3.96 -5.04 1.91
C LEU A 151 5.38 -4.92 2.46
N LEU A 152 5.58 -5.01 3.78
CA LEU A 152 6.91 -4.93 4.40
C LEU A 152 7.83 -6.05 3.89
N ASP A 153 7.34 -7.29 3.77
CA ASP A 153 8.09 -8.43 3.21
C ASP A 153 8.50 -8.19 1.74
N GLN A 154 7.64 -7.53 0.96
CA GLN A 154 7.93 -7.18 -0.43
C GLN A 154 8.95 -6.04 -0.53
N LEU A 155 8.89 -5.07 0.38
CA LEU A 155 9.86 -3.96 0.44
C LEU A 155 11.24 -4.44 0.89
N THR A 156 11.33 -5.37 1.85
CA THR A 156 12.59 -5.97 2.28
C THR A 156 13.22 -6.75 1.14
N THR A 157 12.47 -7.66 0.52
CA THR A 157 12.93 -8.46 -0.63
C THR A 157 13.43 -7.55 -1.76
N TRP A 158 12.67 -6.50 -2.08
CA TRP A 158 13.07 -5.53 -3.11
C TRP A 158 14.36 -4.78 -2.74
N SER A 159 14.53 -4.38 -1.48
CA SER A 159 15.73 -3.68 -1.03
C SER A 159 16.98 -4.58 -1.10
N GLU A 160 16.84 -5.86 -0.80
CA GLU A 160 17.89 -6.87 -0.92
C GLU A 160 18.28 -7.09 -2.39
N ASP A 161 17.28 -7.24 -3.27
CA ASP A 161 17.50 -7.39 -4.72
C ASP A 161 18.19 -6.17 -5.32
N ALA A 162 17.81 -4.96 -4.90
CA ALA A 162 18.43 -3.71 -5.35
C ALA A 162 19.89 -3.57 -4.88
N ASP A 163 20.20 -3.97 -3.64
CA ASP A 163 21.56 -4.01 -3.10
C ASP A 163 22.44 -5.01 -3.89
N VAL A 164 21.90 -6.18 -4.24
CA VAL A 164 22.60 -7.19 -5.06
C VAL A 164 22.85 -6.67 -6.48
N ALA A 165 21.88 -5.99 -7.08
CA ALA A 165 21.98 -5.42 -8.42
C ALA A 165 22.95 -4.23 -8.51
N LYS A 166 23.34 -3.63 -7.36
CA LYS A 166 24.18 -2.42 -7.26
C LYS A 166 23.63 -1.26 -8.11
N ASP A 167 22.32 -1.11 -8.13
CA ASP A 167 21.67 -0.02 -8.87
C ASP A 167 21.73 1.28 -8.06
N ASN A 168 22.78 2.06 -8.29
CA ASN A 168 22.99 3.35 -7.62
C ASN A 168 21.82 4.35 -7.86
N SER A 169 21.02 4.17 -8.91
CA SER A 169 19.88 5.05 -9.19
C SER A 169 18.72 4.88 -8.20
N LEU A 170 18.61 3.70 -7.59
CA LEU A 170 17.57 3.34 -6.63
C LEU A 170 18.03 3.45 -5.17
N GLN A 171 19.29 3.85 -4.94
CA GLN A 171 19.91 3.83 -3.63
C GLN A 171 19.20 4.73 -2.61
N LEU A 172 18.68 5.88 -3.05
CA LEU A 172 17.88 6.78 -2.21
C LEU A 172 16.56 6.13 -1.76
N ALA A 173 15.91 5.36 -2.64
CA ALA A 173 14.71 4.62 -2.31
C ALA A 173 15.02 3.44 -1.37
N VAL A 174 16.14 2.75 -1.58
CA VAL A 174 16.63 1.69 -0.67
C VAL A 174 16.90 2.23 0.73
N ASP A 175 17.57 3.37 0.85
CA ASP A 175 17.83 4.01 2.13
C ASP A 175 16.54 4.46 2.83
N ALA A 176 15.58 5.00 2.06
CA ALA A 176 14.27 5.37 2.59
C ALA A 176 13.47 4.13 3.07
N VAL A 177 13.54 3.01 2.35
CA VAL A 177 12.92 1.74 2.78
C VAL A 177 13.57 1.23 4.05
N LYS A 178 14.91 1.24 4.15
CA LYS A 178 15.64 0.83 5.36
C LYS A 178 15.27 1.72 6.55
N ALA A 179 15.23 3.04 6.36
CA ALA A 179 14.80 3.98 7.39
C ALA A 179 13.36 3.74 7.85
N LEU A 180 12.45 3.41 6.91
CA LEU A 180 11.07 3.07 7.23
C LEU A 180 11.01 1.76 8.03
N LEU A 181 11.76 0.72 7.65
CA LEU A 181 11.83 -0.54 8.37
C LEU A 181 12.39 -0.36 9.79
N ASP A 182 13.42 0.47 9.95
CA ASP A 182 14.00 0.80 11.25
C ASP A 182 13.06 1.63 12.13
N SER A 183 12.18 2.43 11.53
CA SER A 183 11.18 3.23 12.26
C SER A 183 10.08 2.38 12.90
N VAL A 184 9.86 1.14 12.43
CA VAL A 184 8.83 0.24 12.93
C VAL A 184 9.35 -0.54 14.15
N PRO A 185 8.81 -0.35 15.36
CA PRO A 185 9.29 -1.04 16.54
C PRO A 185 9.05 -2.56 16.45
N ARG A 186 10.11 -3.36 16.63
CA ARG A 186 10.02 -4.83 16.58
C ARG A 186 9.01 -5.42 17.56
N GLU A 187 8.89 -4.82 18.75
CA GLU A 187 7.89 -5.24 19.75
C GLU A 187 6.45 -5.05 19.25
N LEU A 188 6.19 -3.96 18.54
CA LEU A 188 4.88 -3.67 17.96
C LEU A 188 4.57 -4.61 16.79
N LEU A 189 5.59 -4.89 15.96
CA LEU A 189 5.50 -5.87 14.87
C LEU A 189 5.17 -7.26 15.43
N ALA A 190 5.94 -7.74 16.41
CA ALA A 190 5.75 -9.05 17.03
C ALA A 190 4.36 -9.19 17.69
N ARG A 191 3.89 -8.14 18.37
CA ARG A 191 2.59 -8.15 19.03
C ARG A 191 1.43 -8.13 18.04
N ALA A 192 1.53 -7.34 16.97
CA ALA A 192 0.56 -7.35 15.89
C ALA A 192 0.53 -8.72 15.19
N ALA A 193 1.70 -9.30 14.88
CA ALA A 193 1.81 -10.61 14.22
C ALA A 193 1.20 -11.74 15.07
N LEU A 194 1.43 -11.73 16.39
CA LEU A 194 0.85 -12.70 17.32
C LEU A 194 -0.68 -12.64 17.35
N ARG A 195 -1.26 -11.44 17.30
CA ARG A 195 -2.72 -11.25 17.37
C ARG A 195 -3.42 -11.50 16.03
N CYS A 196 -2.71 -11.33 14.92
CA CYS A 196 -3.22 -11.57 13.56
C CYS A 196 -3.01 -13.02 13.07
N GLY A 197 -2.74 -13.97 13.97
CA GLY A 197 -2.63 -15.39 13.62
C GLY A 197 -1.40 -15.75 12.78
N ALA A 198 -0.36 -14.91 12.77
CA ALA A 198 0.89 -15.15 12.05
C ALA A 198 2.09 -15.38 12.99
N PRO A 199 2.09 -16.45 13.82
CA PRO A 199 3.15 -16.67 14.81
C PRO A 199 4.58 -16.79 14.24
N PRO A 200 4.84 -17.29 13.01
CA PRO A 200 6.19 -17.28 12.44
C PRO A 200 6.76 -15.87 12.26
N ARG A 201 5.90 -14.87 11.97
CA ARG A 201 6.30 -13.46 11.82
C ARG A 201 6.60 -12.77 13.16
N ALA A 202 6.11 -13.32 14.27
CA ALA A 202 6.37 -12.76 15.60
C ALA A 202 7.74 -13.14 16.18
N LEU A 203 8.43 -14.11 15.56
CA LEU A 203 9.73 -14.63 16.00
C LEU A 203 10.92 -14.07 15.20
N LEU A 204 10.64 -13.29 14.14
CA LEU A 204 11.62 -12.58 13.31
C LEU A 204 11.91 -11.19 13.91
#